data_AF-A0A0A6CY61-F1
#
_entry.id   AF-A0A0A6CY61-F1
#
_cell.length_a   1.000
_cell.length_b   1.000
_cell.length_c   1.000
_cell.angle_alpha   90.00
_cell.angle_beta   90.00
_cell.angle_gamma   90.00
#
_symmetry.space_group_name_H-M   'P 1'
#
loop_
_entity.id
_entity.type
_entity.pdbx_description
1 polymer ?
#
loop_
_entity_poly.entity_id
_entity_poly.type
_entity_poly.pdbx_seq_one_letter_code
_entity_poly.pdbx_strand_id
1 'polypeptide(L)'
;MAPGRAMSRASERRVLDEAGGVRAMTWVMAIMLFLTMLAAALGLGTAGAARALDRQLAGRLTVQIIDGDPVRRDASAARVLATLRTLPEVTRVAAVDRAELTRLLRPWLGSDGADPGLPVPAMID
;
A
#
# COMPACT_ATOMS: atom_id res chain seq x y z
N MET A 1 78.50 -12.50 19.58
CA MET A 1 77.43 -12.27 20.58
C MET A 1 76.33 -11.46 19.90
N ALA A 2 75.17 -12.05 19.60
CA ALA A 2 74.17 -11.47 18.68
C ALA A 2 72.86 -11.08 19.39
N PRO A 3 72.66 -9.81 19.79
CA PRO A 3 71.44 -9.35 20.47
C PRO A 3 70.36 -8.77 19.51
N GLY A 4 70.24 -9.24 18.27
CA GLY A 4 69.33 -8.65 17.27
C GLY A 4 67.94 -9.33 17.11
N ARG A 5 67.74 -10.54 17.66
CA ARG A 5 66.60 -11.40 17.27
C ARG A 5 65.33 -11.25 18.12
N ALA A 6 65.44 -10.69 19.32
CA ALA A 6 64.32 -10.59 20.27
C ALA A 6 63.38 -9.40 19.98
N MET A 7 63.92 -8.28 19.48
CA MET A 7 63.15 -7.06 19.24
C MET A 7 62.25 -7.17 17.99
N SER A 8 62.70 -7.88 16.94
CA SER A 8 61.92 -8.17 15.72
C SER A 8 60.62 -8.92 15.99
N ARG A 9 60.68 -9.98 16.82
CA ARG A 9 59.50 -10.83 17.11
C ARG A 9 58.42 -10.11 17.92
N ALA A 10 58.82 -9.16 18.77
CA ALA A 10 57.88 -8.37 19.56
C ALA A 10 57.13 -7.34 18.69
N SER A 11 57.83 -6.71 17.74
CA SER A 11 57.22 -5.80 16.77
C SER A 11 56.32 -6.54 15.77
N GLU A 12 56.72 -7.71 15.27
CA GLU A 12 55.87 -8.53 14.38
C GLU A 12 54.58 -9.00 15.06
N ARG A 13 54.63 -9.39 16.34
CA ARG A 13 53.42 -9.81 17.09
C ARG A 13 52.41 -8.67 17.26
N ARG A 14 52.85 -7.43 17.51
CA ARG A 14 51.94 -6.29 17.64
C ARG A 14 51.23 -5.94 16.33
N VAL A 15 51.95 -5.98 15.21
CA VAL A 15 51.38 -5.66 13.89
C VAL A 15 50.32 -6.70 13.46
N LEU A 16 50.53 -7.99 13.80
CA LEU A 16 49.53 -9.03 13.55
C LEU A 16 48.26 -8.87 14.40
N ASP A 17 48.40 -8.38 15.64
CA ASP A 17 47.27 -8.10 16.54
C ASP A 17 46.50 -6.85 16.07
N GLU A 18 47.20 -5.80 15.62
CA GLU A 18 46.61 -4.62 14.97
C GLU A 18 45.86 -4.97 13.68
N ALA A 19 46.42 -5.85 12.84
CA ALA A 19 45.75 -6.34 11.64
C ALA A 19 44.45 -7.11 11.95
N GLY A 20 44.42 -7.85 13.08
CA GLY A 20 43.21 -8.49 13.59
C GLY A 20 42.14 -7.49 14.04
N GLY A 21 42.55 -6.43 14.74
CA GLY A 21 41.68 -5.34 15.19
C GLY A 21 41.07 -4.54 14.02
N VAL A 22 41.87 -4.19 13.02
CA VAL A 22 41.39 -3.51 11.80
C VAL A 22 40.38 -4.40 11.06
N ARG A 23 40.67 -5.69 10.89
CA ARG A 23 39.75 -6.63 10.21
C ARG A 23 38.43 -6.81 10.97
N ALA A 24 38.48 -6.89 12.30
CA ALA A 24 37.28 -6.95 13.14
C ALA A 24 36.45 -5.66 13.02
N MET A 25 37.10 -4.50 13.06
CA MET A 25 36.45 -3.20 12.94
C MET A 25 35.84 -2.98 11.55
N THR A 26 36.51 -3.42 10.47
CA THR A 26 35.94 -3.44 9.12
C THR A 26 34.70 -4.33 9.03
N TRP A 27 34.69 -5.48 9.70
CA TRP A 27 33.52 -6.37 9.72
C TRP A 27 32.32 -5.74 10.45
N VAL A 28 32.57 -5.08 11.58
CA VAL A 28 31.53 -4.33 12.30
C VAL A 28 30.97 -3.21 11.42
N MET A 29 31.84 -2.45 10.74
CA MET A 29 31.41 -1.42 9.80
C MET A 29 30.59 -2.00 8.64
N ALA A 30 30.98 -3.16 8.11
CA ALA A 30 30.24 -3.83 7.04
C ALA A 30 28.83 -4.25 7.50
N ILE A 31 28.71 -4.84 8.69
CA ILE A 31 27.39 -5.18 9.27
C ILE A 31 26.58 -3.91 9.51
N MET A 32 27.15 -2.89 10.14
CA MET A 32 26.45 -1.64 10.42
C MET A 32 25.94 -1.00 9.13
N LEU A 33 26.79 -0.88 8.11
CA LEU A 33 26.42 -0.32 6.81
C LEU A 33 25.30 -1.14 6.15
N PHE A 34 25.41 -2.48 6.17
CA PHE A 34 24.37 -3.35 5.67
C PHE A 34 23.04 -3.13 6.39
N LEU A 35 23.05 -3.10 7.73
CA LEU A 35 21.86 -2.87 8.54
C LEU A 35 21.27 -1.47 8.32
N THR A 36 22.10 -0.43 8.19
CA THR A 36 21.66 0.92 7.87
C THR A 36 20.99 0.97 6.49
N MET A 37 21.59 0.34 5.49
CA MET A 37 21.04 0.29 4.14
C MET A 37 19.73 -0.51 4.11
N LEU A 38 19.65 -1.61 4.86
CA LEU A 38 18.43 -2.40 5.02
C LEU A 38 17.32 -1.58 5.71
N ALA A 39 17.64 -0.88 6.79
CA ALA A 39 16.69 -0.01 7.49
C ALA A 39 16.20 1.13 6.59
N ALA A 40 17.08 1.75 5.80
CA ALA A 40 16.71 2.77 4.82
C ALA A 40 15.80 2.21 3.72
N ALA A 41 16.13 1.05 3.16
CA ALA A 41 15.32 0.37 2.15
C ALA A 41 13.93 -0.01 2.71
N LEU A 42 13.87 -0.55 3.93
CA LEU A 42 12.62 -0.88 4.62
C LEU A 42 11.80 0.38 4.90
N GLY A 43 12.42 1.47 5.34
CA GLY A 43 11.74 2.75 5.59
C GLY A 43 11.15 3.37 4.32
N LEU A 44 11.92 3.36 3.22
CA LEU A 44 11.43 3.80 1.91
C LEU A 44 10.32 2.88 1.38
N GLY A 45 10.48 1.57 1.54
CA GLY A 45 9.50 0.55 1.13
C GLY A 45 8.17 0.68 1.88
N THR A 46 8.21 0.79 3.20
CA THR A 46 7.00 1.00 4.03
C THR A 46 6.36 2.35 3.77
N ALA A 47 7.13 3.42 3.56
CA ALA A 47 6.56 4.71 3.17
C ALA A 47 5.89 4.68 1.78
N GLY A 48 6.41 3.87 0.85
CA GLY A 48 5.76 3.62 -0.44
C GLY A 48 4.44 2.85 -0.28
N ALA A 49 4.46 1.77 0.51
CA ALA A 49 3.29 0.93 0.78
C ALA A 49 2.19 1.71 1.52
N ALA A 50 2.54 2.49 2.54
CA ALA A 50 1.60 3.32 3.29
C ALA A 50 0.89 4.33 2.38
N ARG A 51 1.61 5.01 1.47
CA ARG A 51 1.01 5.94 0.50
C ARG A 51 0.12 5.23 -0.52
N ALA A 52 0.46 4.00 -0.92
CA ALA A 52 -0.37 3.21 -1.81
C ALA A 52 -1.68 2.78 -1.12
N LEU A 53 -1.58 2.32 0.12
CA LEU A 53 -2.73 1.97 0.97
C LEU A 53 -3.61 3.18 1.23
N ASP A 54 -3.02 4.33 1.55
CA ASP A 54 -3.75 5.59 1.77
C ASP A 54 -4.54 6.01 0.52
N ARG A 55 -3.93 5.95 -0.68
CA ARG A 55 -4.65 6.19 -1.94
C ARG A 55 -5.75 5.16 -2.23
N GLN A 56 -5.58 3.92 -1.80
CA GLN A 56 -6.58 2.86 -1.98
C GLN A 56 -7.75 3.01 -0.99
N LEU A 57 -7.47 3.42 0.24
CA LEU A 57 -8.46 3.64 1.30
C LEU A 57 -9.21 4.97 1.12
N ALA A 58 -8.52 6.02 0.70
CA ALA A 58 -9.11 7.35 0.46
C ALA A 58 -9.88 7.45 -0.87
N GLY A 59 -9.74 6.48 -1.77
CA GLY A 59 -10.03 6.72 -3.19
C GLY A 59 -11.43 6.37 -3.69
N ARG A 60 -12.13 5.39 -3.09
CA ARG A 60 -13.41 4.89 -3.64
C ARG A 60 -14.30 4.35 -2.53
N LEU A 61 -15.39 5.05 -2.25
CA LEU A 61 -16.48 4.56 -1.40
C LEU A 61 -17.72 4.39 -2.26
N THR A 62 -18.25 3.17 -2.28
CA THR A 62 -19.51 2.87 -2.97
C THR A 62 -20.67 2.99 -1.97
N VAL A 63 -21.59 3.92 -2.22
CA VAL A 63 -22.85 4.04 -1.47
C VAL A 63 -23.92 3.18 -2.15
N GLN A 64 -24.52 2.26 -1.39
CA GLN A 64 -25.58 1.37 -1.89
C GLN A 64 -26.91 1.70 -1.22
N ILE A 65 -27.94 1.93 -2.03
CA ILE A 65 -29.30 2.21 -1.58
C ILE A 65 -30.18 1.02 -1.93
N ILE A 66 -30.62 0.32 -0.89
CA ILE A 66 -31.48 -0.86 -0.98
C ILE A 66 -32.91 -0.41 -0.65
N ASP A 67 -33.79 -0.42 -1.65
CA ASP A 67 -35.22 -0.18 -1.50
C ASP A 67 -35.97 -1.10 -2.48
N GLY A 68 -37.09 -1.68 -2.06
CA GLY A 68 -37.91 -2.57 -2.88
C GLY A 68 -38.66 -1.83 -3.99
N ASP A 69 -38.98 -0.55 -3.79
CA ASP A 69 -39.61 0.30 -4.79
C ASP A 69 -38.55 1.00 -5.65
N PRO A 70 -38.48 0.72 -6.98
CA PRO A 70 -37.47 1.32 -7.86
C PRO A 70 -37.57 2.85 -7.93
N VAL A 71 -38.78 3.42 -7.85
CA VAL A 71 -38.97 4.88 -7.93
C VAL A 71 -38.42 5.56 -6.68
N ARG A 72 -38.69 4.99 -5.50
CA ARG A 72 -38.17 5.52 -4.23
C ARG A 72 -36.66 5.34 -4.10
N ARG A 73 -36.13 4.23 -4.61
CA ARG A 73 -34.69 3.96 -4.68
C ARG A 73 -33.98 5.03 -5.51
N ASP A 74 -34.43 5.25 -6.74
CA ASP A 74 -33.79 6.17 -7.67
C ASP A 74 -33.91 7.63 -7.19
N ALA A 75 -35.06 8.01 -6.61
CA ALA A 75 -35.23 9.32 -5.98
C ALA A 75 -34.29 9.52 -4.77
N SER A 76 -34.07 8.49 -3.97
CA SER A 76 -33.14 8.53 -2.83
C SER A 76 -31.68 8.61 -3.31
N ALA A 77 -31.32 7.87 -4.35
CA ALA A 77 -30.01 7.95 -4.99
C ALA A 77 -29.73 9.34 -5.56
N ALA A 78 -30.70 9.95 -6.22
CA ALA A 78 -30.56 11.32 -6.74
C ALA A 78 -30.34 12.35 -5.61
N ARG A 79 -31.04 12.21 -4.48
CA ARG A 79 -30.83 13.08 -3.32
C ARG A 79 -29.44 12.91 -2.71
N VAL A 80 -29.02 11.67 -2.47
CA VAL A 80 -27.69 11.37 -1.92
C VAL A 80 -26.59 11.89 -2.85
N LEU A 81 -26.74 11.68 -4.16
CA LEU A 81 -25.82 12.19 -5.17
C LEU A 81 -25.73 13.72 -5.14
N ALA A 82 -26.86 14.41 -5.02
CA ALA A 82 -26.89 15.86 -4.91
C ALA A 82 -26.19 16.35 -3.64
N THR A 83 -26.41 15.70 -2.50
CA THR A 83 -25.73 16.04 -1.24
C THR A 83 -24.22 15.80 -1.33
N LEU A 84 -23.78 14.64 -1.82
CA LEU A 84 -22.35 14.31 -1.95
C LEU A 84 -21.61 15.29 -2.87
N ARG A 85 -22.27 15.80 -3.92
CA ARG A 85 -21.69 16.83 -4.81
C ARG A 85 -21.45 18.18 -4.14
N THR A 86 -22.12 18.45 -3.02
CA THR A 86 -21.93 19.71 -2.27
C THR A 86 -20.80 19.66 -1.25
N LEU A 87 -20.28 18.46 -0.96
CA LEU A 87 -19.23 18.27 0.02
C LEU A 87 -17.85 18.60 -0.58
N PRO A 88 -17.06 19.51 0.02
CA PRO A 88 -15.75 19.91 -0.49
C PRO A 88 -14.71 18.78 -0.42
N GLU A 89 -14.89 17.82 0.49
CA GLU A 89 -14.04 16.62 0.59
C GLU A 89 -14.25 15.59 -0.54
N VAL A 90 -15.34 15.69 -1.31
CA VAL A 90 -15.66 14.74 -2.38
C VAL A 90 -15.03 15.19 -3.69
N THR A 91 -14.00 14.48 -4.14
CA THR A 91 -13.31 14.80 -5.41
C THR A 91 -14.14 14.41 -6.64
N ARG A 92 -14.86 13.28 -6.57
CA ARG A 92 -15.70 12.77 -7.66
C ARG A 92 -16.84 11.96 -7.06
N VAL A 93 -18.02 12.10 -7.65
CA VAL A 93 -19.17 11.25 -7.33
C VAL A 93 -20.02 11.03 -8.58
N ALA A 94 -20.38 9.77 -8.85
CA ALA A 94 -21.17 9.35 -10.00
C ALA A 94 -22.14 8.23 -9.62
N ALA A 95 -23.37 8.30 -10.12
CA ALA A 95 -24.28 7.17 -10.05
C ALA A 95 -23.82 6.09 -11.05
N VAL A 96 -23.85 4.83 -10.63
CA VAL A 96 -23.57 3.69 -11.49
C VAL A 96 -24.77 3.45 -12.41
N ASP A 97 -24.53 3.39 -13.71
CA ASP A 97 -25.57 3.15 -14.70
C ASP A 97 -26.19 1.75 -14.52
N ARG A 98 -27.53 1.70 -14.51
CA ARG A 98 -28.29 0.46 -14.42
C ARG A 98 -28.00 -0.47 -15.61
N ALA A 99 -27.74 0.08 -16.79
CA ALA A 99 -27.37 -0.72 -17.97
C ALA A 99 -26.02 -1.41 -17.78
N GLU A 100 -25.07 -0.75 -17.12
CA GLU A 100 -23.76 -1.31 -16.80
C GLU A 100 -23.86 -2.41 -15.73
N LEU A 101 -24.68 -2.19 -14.70
CA LEU A 101 -25.03 -3.21 -13.71
C LEU A 101 -25.63 -4.46 -14.38
N THR A 102 -26.61 -4.29 -15.27
CA THR A 102 -27.20 -5.40 -16.04
C THR A 102 -26.16 -6.11 -16.90
N ARG A 103 -25.21 -5.38 -17.52
CA ARG A 103 -24.12 -5.97 -18.29
C ARG A 103 -23.20 -6.83 -17.43
N LEU A 104 -22.88 -6.38 -16.21
CA LEU A 104 -22.07 -7.11 -15.24
C LEU A 104 -22.80 -8.34 -14.68
N LEU A 105 -24.12 -8.28 -14.55
CA LEU A 105 -24.95 -9.38 -14.06
C LEU A 105 -25.26 -10.43 -15.13
N ARG A 106 -25.26 -10.06 -16.41
CA ARG A 106 -25.59 -10.95 -17.54
C ARG A 106 -24.84 -12.29 -17.55
N PRO A 107 -23.53 -12.38 -17.25
CA PRO A 107 -22.81 -13.66 -17.22
C PRO A 107 -23.31 -14.63 -16.15
N TRP A 108 -23.94 -14.11 -15.08
CA TRP A 108 -24.37 -14.89 -13.92
C TRP A 108 -25.88 -15.14 -13.91
N LEU A 109 -26.67 -14.13 -14.33
CA LEU A 109 -28.14 -14.15 -14.29
C LEU A 109 -28.79 -14.25 -15.67
N GLY A 110 -28.01 -14.29 -16.76
CA GLY A 110 -28.55 -14.36 -18.11
C GLY A 110 -29.43 -13.15 -18.46
N SER A 111 -30.57 -13.41 -19.09
CA SER A 111 -31.58 -12.39 -19.45
C SER A 111 -32.28 -11.77 -18.24
N ASP A 112 -32.30 -12.47 -17.11
CA ASP A 112 -33.02 -12.03 -15.91
C ASP A 112 -32.32 -10.84 -15.26
N GLY A 113 -31.00 -10.66 -15.48
CA GLY A 113 -30.26 -9.48 -15.01
C GLY A 113 -30.72 -8.13 -15.59
N ALA A 114 -31.60 -8.15 -16.60
CA ALA A 114 -32.24 -6.97 -17.18
C ALA A 114 -33.65 -6.70 -16.62
N ASP A 115 -34.17 -7.56 -15.74
CA ASP A 115 -35.51 -7.41 -15.15
C ASP A 115 -35.57 -6.16 -14.25
N PRO A 116 -36.47 -5.19 -14.54
CA PRO A 116 -36.69 -4.02 -13.69
C PRO A 116 -37.19 -4.37 -12.27
N GLY A 117 -37.82 -5.54 -12.11
CA GLY A 117 -38.32 -6.05 -10.83
C GLY A 117 -37.23 -6.63 -9.93
N LEU A 118 -36.01 -6.82 -10.45
CA LEU A 118 -34.92 -7.36 -9.65
C LEU A 118 -34.47 -6.32 -8.61
N PRO A 119 -34.36 -6.71 -7.31
CA PRO A 119 -34.00 -5.80 -6.23
C PRO A 119 -32.49 -5.51 -6.22
N VAL A 120 -32.00 -4.93 -7.32
CA VAL A 120 -30.60 -4.49 -7.48
C VAL A 120 -30.44 -3.13 -6.82
N PRO A 121 -29.51 -2.95 -5.87
CA PRO A 121 -29.33 -1.67 -5.19
C PRO A 121 -28.94 -0.57 -6.19
N ALA A 122 -29.33 0.68 -5.89
CA ALA A 122 -28.77 1.83 -6.59
C ALA A 122 -27.38 2.11 -6.01
N MET A 123 -26.38 2.22 -6.87
CA MET A 123 -24.98 2.37 -6.47
C MET A 123 -24.45 3.74 -6.89
N ILE A 124 -23.65 4.35 -6.02
CA ILE A 124 -22.97 5.63 -6.26
C ILE A 124 -21.50 5.45 -5.88
N ASP A 125 -20.58 5.85 -6.76
CA ASP A 125 -19.11 5.76 -6.60
C ASP A 125 -18.44 7.14 -6.60
#